data_AF-A0AA88U2V0-F1
#
_entry.id   AF-A0AA88U2V0-F1
#
_cell.length_a   1.000
_cell.length_b   1.000
_cell.length_c   1.000
_cell.angle_alpha   90.00
_cell.angle_beta   90.00
_cell.angle_gamma   90.00
#
_symmetry.space_group_name_H-M   'P 1'
#
loop_
_entity.id
_entity.type
_entity.pdbx_description
1 polymer ?
#
loop_
_entity_poly.entity_id
_entity_poly.type
_entity_poly.pdbx_seq_one_letter_code
_entity_poly.pdbx_strand_id
1 'polypeptide(L)' 'MGVPSFYRWLVNKYPNIVVNAKEERGEGLDTSLENPNGMEFDNLYLDMNGIIHPCFHPEDE' A
#
# COMPACT_ATOMS: atom_id res chain seq x y z
N MET A 1 15.41 15.57 -4.70
CA MET A 1 14.15 15.08 -5.29
C MET A 1 13.39 14.39 -4.18
N GLY A 2 12.23 14.90 -3.76
CA GLY A 2 11.42 14.26 -2.72
C GLY A 2 10.66 13.04 -3.23
N VAL A 3 10.13 12.21 -2.32
CA VAL A 3 9.33 11.01 -2.62
C VAL A 3 8.22 11.29 -3.67
N PRO A 4 7.42 12.38 -3.58
CA PRO A 4 6.36 12.65 -4.56
C PRO A 4 6.89 12.90 -5.98
N SER A 5 8.05 13.55 -6.11
CA SER A 5 8.65 13.84 -7.41
C SER A 5 9.21 12.58 -8.08
N PHE A 6 9.82 11.70 -7.29
CA PHE A 6 10.34 10.43 -7.79
C PHE A 6 9.21 9.47 -8.18
N TYR A 7 8.19 9.34 -7.34
CA TYR A 7 7.01 8.54 -7.64
C TYR A 7 6.34 9.00 -8.95
N ARG A 8 6.09 10.31 -9.11
CA ARG A 8 5.51 10.86 -10.34
C ARG A 8 6.33 10.54 -11.58
N TRP A 9 7.66 10.66 -11.49
CA TRP A 9 8.53 10.30 -12.61
C TRP A 9 8.43 8.81 -12.98
N LEU A 10 8.37 7.92 -11.98
CA LEU A 10 8.29 6.48 -12.17
C LEU A 10 6.99 6.08 -12.89
N VAL A 11 5.84 6.61 -12.42
CA VAL A 11 4.52 6.34 -13.00
C VAL A 11 4.40 6.88 -14.42
N ASN A 12 4.90 8.08 -14.67
CA ASN A 12 4.90 8.66 -16.02
C ASN A 12 5.75 7.83 -17.00
N LYS A 13 6.86 7.26 -16.53
CA LYS A 13 7.77 6.47 -17.36
C LYS A 13 7.25 5.05 -17.62
N TYR A 14 6.60 4.44 -16.62
CA TYR A 14 6.07 3.08 -16.72
C TYR A 14 4.61 3.07 -16.23
N PRO A 15 3.62 3.31 -17.10
CA PRO A 15 2.24 3.57 -16.69
C PRO A 15 1.55 2.36 -16.03
N ASN A 16 2.06 1.15 -16.24
CA ASN A 16 1.41 -0.09 -15.78
C ASN A 16 1.95 -0.62 -14.42
N ILE A 17 2.88 0.07 -13.77
CA ILE A 17 3.51 -0.43 -12.53
C ILE A 17 2.67 -0.14 -11.28
N VAL A 18 1.69 0.75 -11.38
CA VAL A 18 0.78 1.09 -10.29
C VAL A 18 -0.56 0.44 -10.57
N VAL A 19 -1.04 -0.32 -9.60
CA VAL A 19 -2.37 -0.93 -9.60
C VAL A 19 -3.03 -0.62 -8.28
N ASN A 20 -4.36 -0.43 -8.30
CA ASN A 20 -5.11 -0.24 -7.06
C ASN A 20 -5.21 -1.58 -6.33
N ALA A 21 -4.91 -1.58 -5.03
CA ALA A 21 -5.17 -2.73 -4.18
C ALA A 21 -6.69 -2.94 -4.06
N LYS A 22 -7.13 -4.18 -4.25
CA LYS A 22 -8.51 -4.60 -3.98
C LYS A 22 -8.60 -5.01 -2.52
N GLU A 23 -9.52 -4.37 -1.81
CA GLU A 23 -9.73 -4.57 -0.38
C GLU A 23 -11.19 -4.96 -0.13
N GLU A 24 -11.39 -5.97 0.69
CA GLU A 24 -12.71 -6.29 1.24
C GLU A 24 -12.96 -5.42 2.47
N ARG A 25 -14.20 -4.95 2.66
CA ARG A 25 -14.57 -4.08 3.78
C ARG A 25 -15.54 -4.81 4.72
N GLY A 26 -15.20 -4.85 6.01
CA GLY A 26 -16.03 -5.44 7.05
C GLY A 26 -15.21 -5.82 8.27
N GLU A 27 -15.89 -6.11 9.38
CA GLU A 27 -15.26 -6.71 10.56
C GLU A 27 -15.25 -8.23 10.40
N GLY A 28 -14.15 -8.89 10.80
CA GLY A 28 -14.04 -10.35 10.78
C GLY A 28 -13.81 -10.95 9.38
N LEU A 29 -13.03 -10.27 8.54
CA LEU A 29 -12.63 -10.81 7.23
C LEU A 29 -11.83 -12.11 7.40
N ASP A 30 -12.20 -13.14 6.66
CA ASP A 30 -11.45 -14.39 6.60
C ASP A 30 -10.26 -14.26 5.64
N THR A 31 -9.12 -13.89 6.21
CA THR A 31 -7.85 -13.72 5.47
C THR A 31 -7.20 -15.03 5.03
N SER A 32 -7.82 -16.19 5.30
CA SER A 32 -7.37 -17.49 4.79
C SER A 32 -7.91 -17.82 3.39
N LEU A 33 -8.88 -17.05 2.90
CA LEU A 33 -9.38 -17.13 1.53
C LEU A 33 -8.36 -16.57 0.52
N GLU A 34 -8.59 -16.88 -0.75
CA GLU A 34 -7.73 -16.37 -1.84
C GLU A 34 -7.69 -14.84 -1.86
N ASN A 35 -6.50 -14.28 -2.06
CA ASN A 35 -6.31 -12.84 -2.12
C ASN A 35 -7.12 -12.22 -3.28
N PRO A 36 -7.98 -11.20 -3.04
CA PRO A 36 -8.83 -10.59 -4.07
C PRO A 36 -8.02 -9.90 -5.19
N ASN A 37 -6.73 -9.64 -4.97
CA ASN A 37 -5.80 -9.11 -5.96
C ASN A 37 -5.38 -10.16 -7.00
N GLY A 38 -5.72 -11.44 -6.80
CA GLY A 38 -5.40 -12.55 -7.70
C GLY A 38 -3.93 -12.98 -7.68
N MET A 39 -3.19 -12.52 -6.67
CA MET A 39 -1.78 -12.82 -6.45
C MET A 39 -1.53 -12.98 -4.96
N GLU A 40 -0.92 -14.10 -4.59
CA GLU A 40 -0.48 -14.38 -3.22
C GLU A 40 0.92 -13.83 -2.96
N PHE A 41 1.18 -13.54 -1.68
CA PHE A 41 2.46 -13.02 -1.21
C PHE A 41 2.93 -13.84 -0.01
N ASP A 42 4.14 -14.38 -0.07
CA ASP A 42 4.69 -15.19 1.03
C ASP A 42 5.21 -14.33 2.19
N ASN A 43 5.80 -13.17 1.86
CA ASN A 43 6.51 -12.32 2.80
C ASN A 43 5.99 -10.88 2.74
N LEU A 44 5.57 -10.36 3.88
CA LEU A 44 5.21 -8.95 4.07
C LEU A 44 6.29 -8.26 4.89
N TYR A 45 6.93 -7.24 4.31
CA TYR A 45 7.94 -6.42 4.99
C TYR A 45 7.34 -5.08 5.38
N LEU A 46 7.49 -4.71 6.66
CA LEU A 46 6.92 -3.48 7.21
C LEU A 46 8.03 -2.49 7.55
N ASP A 47 8.00 -1.31 6.93
CA ASP A 47 8.76 -0.16 7.42
C ASP A 47 7.99 0.48 8.58
N MET A 48 8.36 0.11 9.80
CA MET A 48 7.69 0.58 11.01
C MET A 48 7.78 2.09 11.20
N ASN A 49 8.83 2.75 10.69
CA ASN A 49 8.92 4.21 10.81
C ASN A 49 7.83 4.86 9.94
N GLY A 50 7.59 4.33 8.74
CA GLY A 50 6.53 4.80 7.86
C GLY A 50 5.12 4.65 8.43
N ILE A 51 4.90 3.71 9.36
CA ILE A 51 3.61 3.51 10.06
C ILE A 51 3.54 4.39 11.32
N ILE A 52 4.60 4.40 12.13
CA ILE A 52 4.62 5.09 13.42
C ILE A 52 4.51 6.61 13.22
N HIS A 53 5.21 7.19 12.25
CA HIS A 53 5.19 8.64 12.05
C HIS A 53 3.75 9.21 11.85
N PRO A 54 2.95 8.68 10.91
CA PRO A 54 1.54 9.07 10.75
C PRO A 54 0.64 8.76 11.96
N CYS A 55 0.88 7.66 12.69
CA CYS A 55 0.08 7.33 13.89
C CYS A 55 0.26 8.33 15.04
N PHE A 56 1.39 9.06 15.09
CA PHE A 56 1.66 10.07 16.13
C PHE A 56 1.51 11.51 15.63
N HIS A 57 1.41 11.71 14.31
CA HIS A 57 1.17 13.00 13.68
C HIS A 57 0.15 12.80 12.54
N PRO A 58 -1.12 12.50 12.86
CA PRO A 58 -2.13 12.29 11.84
C PRO A 58 -2.26 13.57 10.98
N GLU A 59 -2.21 13.43 9.66
CA GLU A 59 -2.26 14.57 8.72
C GLU A 59 -3.61 15.35 8.77
N ASP A 60 -4.62 14.77 9.42
CA ASP A 60 -5.99 15.31 9.55
C ASP A 60 -6.28 15.96 10.94
N GLU A 61 -5.28 16.16 11.81
CA GLU A 61 -5.35 17.07 12.99
C GLU A 61 -4.68 18.43 12.76
#